data_AF-A0A9W8QS63-F1
#
_entry.id   AF-A0A9W8QS63-F1
#
_cell.length_a   1.000
_cell.length_b   1.000
_cell.length_c   1.000
_cell.angle_alpha   90.00
_cell.angle_beta   90.00
_cell.angle_gamma   90.00
#
_symmetry.space_group_name_H-M   'P 1'
#
loop_
_entity.id
_entity.type
_entity.pdbx_description
1 polymer ?
#
loop_
_entity_poly.entity_id
_entity_poly.type
_entity_poly.pdbx_seq_one_letter_code
_entity_poly.pdbx_strand_id
1 'polypeptide(L)'
;MKLGLFVGAFTALLTSTAAQKVSGAAEGFAQGVTGGGSATPVTPRNIQELVTYLTDKSPRVIVLDRTYDFTGSEGTVRATGCAPWGTGKGCQLAINTANFCGTWPAAQVTYDKAGAAGINVASDKTIIGVGNKGVIKGKGLRFANVKNVIVQNIHKSERADETTEQTLG
;
A
#
# COMPACT_ATOMS: atom_id res chain seq x y z
N MET A 1 -55.22 9.52 -29.87
CA MET A 1 -54.01 9.96 -29.13
C MET A 1 -53.15 8.72 -28.88
N LYS A 2 -51.98 8.61 -29.52
CA LYS A 2 -51.03 7.49 -29.35
C LYS A 2 -49.99 7.91 -28.31
N LEU A 3 -49.92 7.19 -27.19
CA LEU A 3 -48.92 7.40 -26.15
C LEU A 3 -47.73 6.47 -26.43
N GLY A 4 -46.61 7.03 -26.88
CA GLY A 4 -45.38 6.29 -27.18
C GLY A 4 -44.54 6.09 -25.92
N LEU A 5 -44.22 4.83 -25.62
CA LEU A 5 -43.35 4.42 -24.52
C LEU A 5 -41.89 4.52 -24.98
N PHE A 6 -41.09 5.40 -24.37
CA PHE A 6 -39.65 5.48 -24.58
C PHE A 6 -38.92 4.52 -23.64
N VAL A 7 -38.35 3.44 -24.18
CA VAL A 7 -37.45 2.54 -23.45
C VAL A 7 -36.02 3.02 -23.68
N GLY A 8 -35.40 3.64 -22.67
CA GLY A 8 -34.00 4.01 -22.67
C GLY A 8 -33.12 2.81 -22.31
N ALA A 9 -32.31 2.32 -23.24
CA ALA A 9 -31.33 1.27 -22.98
C ALA A 9 -30.09 1.86 -22.29
N PHE A 10 -29.88 1.56 -21.01
CA PHE A 10 -28.62 1.81 -20.31
C PHE A 10 -27.63 0.69 -20.67
N THR A 11 -26.76 0.92 -21.65
CA THR A 11 -25.60 0.06 -21.90
C THR A 11 -24.55 0.28 -20.82
N ALA A 12 -24.46 -0.65 -19.87
CA ALA A 12 -23.36 -0.71 -18.91
C ALA A 12 -22.06 -1.02 -19.66
N LEU A 13 -21.14 -0.05 -19.68
CA LEU A 13 -19.82 -0.20 -20.26
C LEU A 13 -18.98 -1.10 -19.32
N LEU A 14 -18.92 -2.41 -19.62
CA LEU A 14 -18.03 -3.33 -18.95
C LEU A 14 -16.59 -3.00 -19.37
N THR A 15 -15.89 -2.22 -18.55
CA THR A 15 -14.44 -2.05 -18.69
C THR A 15 -13.78 -3.39 -18.39
N SER A 16 -13.33 -4.08 -19.44
CA SER A 16 -12.52 -5.30 -19.35
C SER A 16 -11.15 -4.94 -18.79
N THR A 17 -11.03 -4.91 -17.47
CA THR A 17 -9.73 -4.93 -16.80
C THR A 17 -9.11 -6.30 -17.08
N ALA A 18 -8.05 -6.33 -17.89
CA ALA A 18 -7.28 -7.55 -18.08
C ALA A 18 -6.79 -8.02 -16.70
N ALA A 19 -7.33 -9.15 -16.23
CA ALA A 19 -6.94 -9.76 -14.97
C ALA A 19 -5.45 -10.09 -15.03
N GLN A 20 -4.66 -9.31 -14.31
CA GLN A 20 -3.24 -9.58 -14.18
C GLN A 20 -3.05 -10.86 -13.37
N LYS A 21 -2.25 -11.77 -13.92
CA LYS A 21 -1.87 -13.02 -13.27
C LYS A 21 -0.44 -12.92 -12.77
N VAL A 22 -0.12 -13.69 -11.73
CA VAL A 22 1.26 -13.91 -11.30
C VAL A 22 2.07 -14.36 -12.50
N SER A 23 3.17 -13.67 -12.77
CA SER A 23 4.13 -14.05 -13.79
C SER A 23 5.20 -14.95 -13.18
N GLY A 24 5.44 -16.11 -13.81
CA GLY A 24 6.41 -17.10 -13.34
C GLY A 24 5.96 -17.89 -12.11
N ALA A 25 6.92 -18.57 -11.48
CA ALA A 25 6.74 -19.32 -10.24
C ALA A 25 7.86 -18.95 -9.26
N ALA A 26 7.60 -19.07 -7.95
CA ALA A 26 8.65 -18.85 -6.96
C ALA A 26 9.69 -20.00 -7.01
N GLU A 27 10.96 -19.63 -6.93
CA GLU A 27 12.09 -20.55 -6.86
C GLU A 27 12.62 -20.64 -5.42
N GLY A 28 13.47 -21.65 -5.15
CA GLY A 28 14.13 -21.81 -3.85
C GLY A 28 13.16 -22.20 -2.71
N PHE A 29 13.40 -21.69 -1.50
CA PHE A 29 12.65 -22.10 -0.30
C PHE A 29 11.14 -21.83 -0.36
N ALA A 30 10.70 -20.89 -1.20
CA ALA A 30 9.29 -20.56 -1.39
C ALA A 30 8.65 -21.30 -2.58
N GLN A 31 9.33 -22.28 -3.17
CA GLN A 31 8.80 -23.08 -4.27
C GLN A 31 7.45 -23.72 -3.86
N GLY A 32 6.48 -23.65 -4.76
CA GLY A 32 5.13 -24.16 -4.53
C GLY A 32 4.18 -23.19 -3.84
N VAL A 33 4.59 -21.93 -3.59
CA VAL A 33 3.66 -20.88 -3.14
C VAL A 33 2.56 -20.65 -4.20
N THR A 34 1.31 -20.55 -3.74
CA THR A 34 0.14 -20.35 -4.60
C THR A 34 -0.55 -19.00 -4.37
N GLY A 35 -0.30 -18.37 -3.22
CA GLY A 35 -0.95 -17.12 -2.84
C GLY A 35 -2.47 -17.28 -2.76
N GLY A 36 -3.19 -16.39 -3.43
CA GLY A 36 -4.65 -16.48 -3.61
C GLY A 36 -5.12 -17.57 -4.58
N GLY A 37 -4.19 -18.31 -5.21
CA GLY A 37 -4.51 -19.41 -6.12
C GLY A 37 -5.34 -18.96 -7.33
N SER A 38 -6.46 -19.67 -7.56
CA SER A 38 -7.42 -19.40 -8.65
C SER A 38 -8.57 -18.48 -8.24
N ALA A 39 -8.49 -17.81 -7.09
CA ALA A 39 -9.53 -16.87 -6.66
C ALA A 39 -9.74 -15.78 -7.72
N THR A 40 -11.01 -15.40 -7.92
CA THR A 40 -11.37 -14.34 -8.87
C THR A 40 -10.64 -13.04 -8.49
N PRO A 41 -9.91 -12.41 -9.43
CA PRO A 41 -9.21 -11.16 -9.16
C PRO A 41 -10.14 -10.04 -8.73
N VAL A 42 -9.71 -9.28 -7.73
CA VAL A 42 -10.41 -8.08 -7.23
C VAL A 42 -9.49 -6.87 -7.34
N THR A 43 -10.07 -5.74 -7.73
CA THR A 43 -9.36 -4.46 -7.82
C THR A 43 -9.97 -3.50 -6.80
N PRO A 44 -9.35 -3.29 -5.63
CA PRO A 44 -9.91 -2.41 -4.61
C PRO A 44 -10.02 -0.97 -5.12
N ARG A 45 -11.14 -0.30 -4.86
CA ARG A 45 -11.46 1.06 -5.34
C ARG A 45 -10.74 2.14 -4.54
N ASN A 46 -10.44 1.86 -3.29
CA ASN A 46 -9.84 2.80 -2.35
C ASN A 46 -9.01 2.07 -1.29
N ILE A 47 -8.38 2.84 -0.39
CA ILE A 47 -7.52 2.33 0.67
C ILE A 47 -8.27 1.44 1.67
N GLN A 48 -9.56 1.71 1.92
CA GLN A 48 -10.38 0.92 2.85
C GLN A 48 -10.65 -0.47 2.29
N GLU A 49 -11.06 -0.57 1.02
CA GLU A 49 -11.29 -1.83 0.34
C GLU A 49 -10.00 -2.63 0.18
N LEU A 50 -8.87 -1.95 -0.08
CA LEU A 50 -7.55 -2.58 -0.07
C LEU A 50 -7.23 -3.21 1.29
N VAL A 51 -7.42 -2.47 2.39
CA VAL A 51 -7.20 -3.00 3.75
C VAL A 51 -8.12 -4.18 4.03
N THR A 52 -9.40 -4.10 3.67
CA THR A 52 -10.35 -5.22 3.82
C THR A 52 -9.86 -6.48 3.10
N TYR A 53 -9.52 -6.38 1.81
CA TYR A 53 -9.05 -7.54 1.05
C TYR A 53 -7.72 -8.09 1.55
N LEU A 54 -6.81 -7.24 2.04
CA LEU A 54 -5.54 -7.69 2.59
C LEU A 54 -5.69 -8.42 3.93
N THR A 55 -6.68 -8.05 4.74
CA THR A 55 -6.81 -8.48 6.15
C THR A 55 -7.82 -9.60 6.36
N ASP A 56 -8.72 -9.86 5.40
CA ASP A 56 -9.68 -10.94 5.54
C ASP A 56 -9.05 -12.33 5.40
N LYS A 57 -9.81 -13.35 5.83
CA LYS A 57 -9.35 -14.73 5.89
C LYS A 57 -9.51 -15.49 4.56
N SER A 58 -10.13 -14.89 3.55
CA SER A 58 -10.42 -15.58 2.29
C SER A 58 -9.21 -15.54 1.37
N PRO A 59 -8.94 -16.61 0.58
CA PRO A 59 -7.95 -16.53 -0.48
C PRO A 59 -8.30 -15.41 -1.48
N ARG A 60 -7.34 -14.56 -1.84
CA ARG A 60 -7.59 -13.45 -2.78
C ARG A 60 -6.45 -13.19 -3.74
N VAL A 61 -6.82 -12.84 -4.98
CA VAL A 61 -5.94 -12.19 -5.96
C VAL A 61 -6.32 -10.71 -6.03
N ILE A 62 -5.44 -9.85 -5.53
CA ILE A 62 -5.65 -8.42 -5.37
C ILE A 62 -4.80 -7.69 -6.41
N VAL A 63 -5.47 -7.04 -7.36
CA VAL A 63 -4.85 -6.32 -8.46
C VAL A 63 -4.81 -4.83 -8.14
N LEU A 64 -3.61 -4.26 -8.06
CA LEU A 64 -3.36 -2.83 -7.82
C LEU A 64 -3.13 -2.12 -9.15
N ASP A 65 -4.11 -1.35 -9.62
CA ASP A 65 -4.06 -0.66 -10.91
C ASP A 65 -3.92 0.86 -10.78
N ARG A 66 -3.69 1.35 -9.56
CA ARG A 66 -3.56 2.76 -9.19
C ARG A 66 -2.77 2.93 -7.89
N THR A 67 -2.54 4.19 -7.54
CA THR A 67 -1.95 4.56 -6.26
C THR A 67 -2.97 4.49 -5.14
N TYR A 68 -2.62 3.77 -4.08
CA TYR A 68 -3.31 3.73 -2.80
C TYR A 68 -2.50 4.56 -1.80
N ASP A 69 -2.87 5.82 -1.65
CA ASP A 69 -2.18 6.79 -0.79
C ASP A 69 -2.79 6.81 0.62
N PHE A 70 -2.00 6.39 1.60
CA PHE A 70 -2.34 6.41 3.02
C PHE A 70 -1.77 7.65 3.74
N THR A 71 -1.02 8.52 3.06
CA THR A 71 -0.53 9.76 3.67
C THR A 71 -1.72 10.58 4.18
N GLY A 72 -1.67 10.98 5.45
CA GLY A 72 -2.69 11.72 6.15
C GLY A 72 -3.89 10.88 6.63
N SER A 73 -4.00 9.61 6.23
CA SER A 73 -5.19 8.81 6.52
C SER A 73 -5.40 8.52 8.01
N GLU A 74 -4.34 8.63 8.81
CA GLU A 74 -4.36 8.43 10.26
C GLU A 74 -3.91 9.68 11.04
N GLY A 75 -3.77 10.82 10.35
CA GLY A 75 -3.29 12.08 10.92
C GLY A 75 -1.79 12.10 11.24
N THR A 76 -1.35 13.15 11.93
CA THR A 76 0.06 13.37 12.32
C THR A 76 0.26 13.27 13.82
N VAL A 77 1.42 12.80 14.24
CA VAL A 77 1.85 12.77 15.64
C VAL A 77 3.03 13.71 15.83
N ARG A 78 2.97 14.55 16.87
CA ARG A 78 4.09 15.35 17.36
C ARG A 78 4.60 14.71 18.66
N ALA A 79 5.87 14.35 18.70
CA ALA A 79 6.45 13.64 19.84
C ALA A 79 7.90 14.07 20.09
N THR A 80 8.44 13.67 21.23
CA THR A 80 9.86 13.80 21.54
C THR A 80 10.61 12.59 21.00
N GLY A 81 11.52 12.85 20.06
CA GLY A 81 12.48 11.91 19.49
C GLY A 81 13.91 12.34 19.81
N CYS A 82 14.85 12.02 18.92
CA CYS A 82 16.26 12.36 19.10
C CYS A 82 16.99 12.61 17.77
N ALA A 83 18.16 13.25 17.85
CA ALA A 83 19.04 13.56 16.73
C ALA A 83 20.37 12.78 16.83
N PRO A 84 20.37 11.45 16.59
CA PRO A 84 21.58 10.63 16.72
C PRO A 84 22.61 10.90 15.62
N TRP A 85 22.21 11.47 14.49
CA TRP A 85 23.08 11.73 13.32
C TRP A 85 23.35 13.23 13.10
N GLY A 86 23.19 14.04 14.14
CA GLY A 86 23.35 15.49 14.08
C GLY A 86 22.04 16.24 13.76
N THR A 87 22.13 17.57 13.79
CA THR A 87 21.00 18.50 13.63
C THR A 87 21.12 19.39 12.39
N GLY A 88 22.07 19.09 11.50
CA GLY A 88 22.28 19.82 10.25
C GLY A 88 21.15 19.58 9.24
N LYS A 89 21.09 20.42 8.20
CA LYS A 89 20.16 20.20 7.06
C LYS A 89 20.49 18.86 6.39
N GLY A 90 19.47 18.03 6.20
CA GLY A 90 19.61 16.68 5.63
C GLY A 90 19.88 15.58 6.66
N CYS A 91 20.12 15.89 7.93
CA CYS A 91 20.20 14.88 8.99
C CYS A 91 18.79 14.35 9.32
N GLN A 92 18.65 13.03 9.41
CA GLN A 92 17.41 12.41 9.85
C GLN A 92 17.24 12.57 11.38
N LEU A 93 15.99 12.69 11.84
CA LEU A 93 15.64 12.57 13.26
C LEU A 93 15.01 11.19 13.51
N ALA A 94 15.20 10.66 14.71
CA ALA A 94 14.63 9.37 15.10
C ALA A 94 13.42 9.55 16.02
N ILE A 95 12.37 8.77 15.79
CA ILE A 95 11.24 8.62 16.70
C ILE A 95 11.67 7.73 17.88
N ASN A 96 11.31 8.09 19.11
CA ASN A 96 11.68 7.32 20.30
C ASN A 96 10.79 6.07 20.51
N THR A 97 10.72 5.18 19.51
CA THR A 97 10.02 3.90 19.62
C THR A 97 10.93 2.86 20.30
N ALA A 98 10.38 2.04 21.19
CA ALA A 98 11.11 1.00 21.92
C ALA A 98 12.38 1.49 22.66
N ASN A 99 12.34 2.73 23.17
CA ASN A 99 13.44 3.40 23.87
C ASN A 99 14.73 3.57 23.04
N PHE A 100 14.61 3.67 21.71
CA PHE A 100 15.77 3.85 20.82
C PHE A 100 16.65 5.05 21.17
N CYS A 101 16.04 6.16 21.63
CA CYS A 101 16.78 7.40 21.81
C CYS A 101 17.81 7.39 22.94
N GLY A 102 17.69 6.51 23.94
CA GLY A 102 18.67 6.39 25.02
C GLY A 102 19.14 7.75 25.55
N THR A 103 20.43 8.06 25.36
CA THR A 103 21.08 9.32 25.78
C THR A 103 21.32 10.32 24.63
N TRP A 104 20.81 10.06 23.43
CA TRP A 104 20.96 10.95 22.28
C TRP A 104 20.26 12.30 22.52
N PRO A 105 20.75 13.39 21.90
CA PRO A 105 20.13 14.70 22.03
C PRO A 105 18.64 14.66 21.66
N ALA A 106 17.78 15.12 22.57
CA ALA A 106 16.36 15.15 22.32
C ALA A 106 16.02 16.13 21.20
N ALA A 107 15.09 15.74 20.33
CA ALA A 107 14.62 16.55 19.23
C ALA A 107 13.11 16.38 19.08
N GLN A 108 12.41 17.42 18.66
CA GLN A 108 10.98 17.32 18.38
C GLN A 108 10.77 16.74 16.99
N VAL A 109 9.97 15.68 16.91
CA VAL A 109 9.64 15.02 15.65
C VAL A 109 8.14 15.18 15.37
N THR A 110 7.80 15.39 14.11
CA THR A 110 6.42 15.32 13.62
C THR A 110 6.39 14.35 12.46
N TYR A 111 5.49 13.36 12.51
CA TYR A 111 5.42 12.32 11.50
C TYR A 111 3.98 11.89 11.22
N ASP A 112 3.77 11.33 10.04
CA ASP A 112 2.51 10.74 9.64
C ASP A 112 2.27 9.42 10.38
N LYS A 113 1.13 9.28 11.06
CA LYS A 113 0.82 8.10 11.85
C LYS A 113 0.64 6.85 10.98
N ALA A 114 0.14 7.00 9.75
CA ALA A 114 -0.15 5.87 8.87
C ALA A 114 1.12 5.07 8.53
N GLY A 115 2.26 5.75 8.41
CA GLY A 115 3.56 5.14 8.13
C GLY A 115 4.13 4.33 9.29
N ALA A 116 3.69 4.59 10.53
CA ALA A 116 4.27 3.97 11.72
C ALA A 116 3.91 2.48 11.89
N ALA A 117 2.83 2.00 11.28
CA ALA A 117 2.40 0.61 11.35
C ALA A 117 1.96 0.08 9.99
N GLY A 118 2.48 -1.08 9.57
CA GLY A 118 2.06 -1.72 8.33
C GLY A 118 0.68 -2.37 8.39
N ILE A 119 0.05 -2.57 7.24
CA ILE A 119 -1.20 -3.33 7.09
C ILE A 119 -0.89 -4.82 7.35
N ASN A 120 -1.58 -5.45 8.31
CA ASN A 120 -1.42 -6.88 8.58
C ASN A 120 -2.05 -7.68 7.45
N VAL A 121 -1.23 -8.24 6.57
CA VAL A 121 -1.70 -9.07 5.46
C VAL A 121 -1.95 -10.49 5.99
N ALA A 122 -3.14 -11.03 5.72
CA ALA A 122 -3.52 -12.39 6.06
C ALA A 122 -2.87 -13.42 5.12
N SER A 123 -2.99 -14.71 5.45
CA SER A 123 -2.54 -15.81 4.58
C SER A 123 -3.34 -15.88 3.27
N ASP A 124 -2.81 -16.62 2.31
CA ASP A 124 -3.46 -16.97 1.03
C ASP A 124 -3.79 -15.74 0.18
N LYS A 125 -2.82 -14.83 0.06
CA LYS A 125 -2.97 -13.58 -0.70
C LYS A 125 -2.02 -13.54 -1.87
N THR A 126 -2.51 -13.08 -3.01
CA THR A 126 -1.69 -12.62 -4.14
C THR A 126 -1.93 -11.13 -4.29
N ILE A 127 -0.88 -10.32 -4.26
CA ILE A 127 -0.92 -8.87 -4.46
C ILE A 127 -0.08 -8.57 -5.69
N ILE A 128 -0.72 -8.07 -6.76
CA ILE A 128 -0.06 -7.80 -8.03
C ILE A 128 -0.35 -6.40 -8.54
N GLY A 129 0.67 -5.66 -8.97
CA GLY A 129 0.48 -4.33 -9.56
C GLY A 129 0.44 -4.33 -11.10
N VAL A 130 -0.38 -3.46 -11.69
CA VAL A 130 -0.56 -3.30 -13.15
C VAL A 130 0.48 -2.35 -13.73
N GLY A 131 1.43 -2.89 -14.50
CA GLY A 131 2.55 -2.11 -15.05
C GLY A 131 3.23 -1.31 -13.95
N ASN A 132 3.29 0.02 -14.11
CA ASN A 132 3.89 0.91 -13.11
C ASN A 132 2.84 1.61 -12.21
N LYS A 133 1.58 1.17 -12.24
CA LYS A 133 0.46 1.86 -11.57
C LYS A 133 0.19 1.37 -10.16
N GLY A 134 0.51 0.10 -9.87
CA GLY A 134 0.26 -0.50 -8.56
C GLY A 134 1.19 0.06 -7.49
N VAL A 135 0.76 1.14 -6.83
CA VAL A 135 1.57 1.85 -5.82
C VAL A 135 0.85 1.84 -4.47
N ILE A 136 1.57 1.49 -3.40
CA ILE A 136 1.12 1.72 -2.02
C ILE A 136 2.02 2.80 -1.43
N LYS A 137 1.43 3.92 -1.00
CA LYS A 137 2.15 5.10 -0.51
C LYS A 137 1.74 5.41 0.93
N GLY A 138 2.70 5.86 1.74
CA GLY A 138 2.45 6.32 3.11
C GLY A 138 2.17 5.21 4.13
N LYS A 139 2.12 3.94 3.73
CA LYS A 139 1.93 2.79 4.63
C LYS A 139 2.54 1.51 4.06
N GLY A 140 3.17 0.72 4.94
CA GLY A 140 3.79 -0.56 4.57
C GLY A 140 2.83 -1.76 4.62
N LEU A 141 3.32 -2.91 4.16
CA LEU A 141 2.68 -4.23 4.37
C LEU A 141 3.45 -4.99 5.46
N ARG A 142 2.73 -5.65 6.36
CA ARG A 142 3.29 -6.44 7.45
C ARG A 142 2.81 -7.90 7.32
N PHE A 143 3.77 -8.81 7.26
CA PHE A 143 3.53 -10.26 7.22
C PHE A 143 4.01 -10.86 8.55
N ALA A 144 3.08 -11.09 9.48
CA ALA A 144 3.40 -11.62 10.80
C ALA A 144 2.54 -12.86 11.06
N ASN A 145 3.18 -14.02 11.27
CA ASN A 145 2.51 -15.31 11.50
C ASN A 145 1.52 -15.71 10.39
N VAL A 146 1.87 -15.40 9.14
CA VAL A 146 1.09 -15.75 7.94
C VAL A 146 1.92 -16.55 6.97
N LYS A 147 1.25 -17.26 6.06
CA LYS A 147 1.87 -18.11 5.06
C LYS A 147 1.17 -17.98 3.72
N ASN A 148 1.83 -18.48 2.67
CA ASN A 148 1.27 -18.54 1.33
C ASN A 148 0.84 -17.17 0.80
N VAL A 149 1.79 -16.24 0.72
CA VAL A 149 1.55 -14.88 0.21
C VAL A 149 2.50 -14.59 -0.96
N ILE A 150 1.95 -14.06 -2.04
CA ILE A 150 2.69 -13.59 -3.22
C ILE A 150 2.54 -12.07 -3.31
N VAL A 151 3.65 -11.36 -3.49
CA VAL A 151 3.68 -9.93 -3.76
C VAL A 151 4.55 -9.70 -4.99
N GLN A 152 3.96 -9.16 -6.06
CA GLN A 152 4.66 -9.00 -7.34
C GLN A 152 4.32 -7.67 -8.01
N ASN A 153 5.33 -7.04 -8.61
CA ASN A 153 5.17 -5.83 -9.43
C ASN A 153 4.42 -4.67 -8.72
N ILE A 154 4.65 -4.50 -7.42
CA ILE A 154 4.15 -3.33 -6.69
C ILE A 154 5.30 -2.35 -6.46
N HIS A 155 4.99 -1.07 -6.59
CA HIS A 155 5.92 0.00 -6.26
C HIS A 155 5.56 0.50 -4.85
N LYS A 156 6.56 0.64 -4.00
CA LYS A 156 6.42 1.41 -2.76
C LYS A 156 7.06 2.76 -3.00
N SER A 157 6.27 3.82 -2.89
CA SER A 157 6.78 5.18 -2.87
C SER A 157 6.62 5.74 -1.47
N GLU A 158 7.72 6.11 -0.83
CA GLU A 158 7.73 6.99 0.33
C GLU A 158 8.17 8.37 -0.14
N ARG A 159 7.42 9.42 0.21
CA ARG A 159 8.00 10.76 0.28
C ARG A 159 7.51 11.47 1.53
N ALA A 160 8.36 11.41 2.55
CA ALA A 160 8.58 12.50 3.49
C ALA A 160 9.91 13.24 3.17
N ASP A 161 10.38 13.14 1.93
CA ASP A 161 11.55 13.86 1.43
C ASP A 161 11.15 14.64 0.17
N GLU A 162 10.91 15.94 0.36
CA GLU A 162 11.08 17.02 -0.59
C GLU A 162 11.25 16.61 -2.08
N THR A 163 10.13 16.52 -2.81
CA THR A 163 10.10 17.05 -4.19
C THR A 163 9.23 18.27 -4.17
N THR A 164 9.81 19.37 -3.71
CA THR A 164 9.50 20.65 -4.35
C THR A 164 10.52 20.80 -5.46
N GLU A 165 10.05 21.09 -6.65
CA GLU A 165 10.85 21.68 -7.72
C GLU A 165 11.89 22.65 -7.14
N GLN A 166 13.19 22.33 -7.26
CA GLN A 166 14.11 23.38 -7.69
C GLN A 166 13.92 23.50 -9.19
N THR A 167 12.88 24.24 -9.57
CA THR A 167 12.83 24.91 -10.86
C THR A 167 14.10 25.75 -10.93
N LEU A 168 14.85 25.57 -12.01
CA LEU A 168 15.88 26.51 -12.44
C LEU A 168 15.31 27.93 -12.38
N GLY A 169 16.03 28.81 -11.68
CA GLY A 169 15.75 30.24 -11.52
C GLY A 169 16.71 30.87 -10.53
#